data_AF-A0A1Y4AWT8-F1
#
_entry.id   AF-A0A1Y4AWT8-F1
#
_cell.length_a   1.000
_cell.length_b   1.000
_cell.length_c   1.000
_cell.angle_alpha   90.00
_cell.angle_beta   90.00
_cell.angle_gamma   90.00
#
_symmetry.space_group_name_H-M   'P 1'
#
loop_
_entity.id
_entity.type
_entity.pdbx_description
1 polymer ?
#
loop_
_entity_poly.entity_id
_entity_poly.type
_entity_poly.pdbx_seq_one_letter_code
_entity_poly.pdbx_strand_id
1 'polypeptide(L)'
;MIAVSACLFGLTFGTTWFREVEFPFGTFSTDMGDWGDFATCMTGVFAFISVLLAFEAFKGQVLALKRNSFDTLFSQLFAHHIKLYEKIQDAHVSEEENIFLYYCREIKESIIDKNGLNALWRSYVDEYSKGNKVKYENLKNYFKFIYHEVDIIREYEKEGILTRGMAKKYVQLIQAQMNNYELLCYLLNQLEYYYFGKKGKVDQEHQEKYYKYLKRNDFFKDLNDSRSFVREVEILLKAADLGDKAPL
;
A
#
# COMPACT_ATOMS: atom_id res chain seq x y z
N MET A 1 -35.71 -6.10 -2.05
CA MET A 1 -35.38 -7.55 -1.93
C MET A 1 -36.54 -8.37 -1.37
N ILE A 2 -37.16 -7.95 -0.26
CA ILE A 2 -38.31 -8.66 0.36
C ILE A 2 -39.53 -8.73 -0.59
N ALA A 3 -39.88 -7.62 -1.26
CA ALA A 3 -41.01 -7.59 -2.20
C ALA A 3 -40.82 -8.54 -3.40
N VAL A 4 -39.60 -8.64 -3.94
CA VAL A 4 -39.27 -9.52 -5.08
C VAL A 4 -39.33 -10.99 -4.67
N SER A 5 -38.89 -11.32 -3.44
CA SER A 5 -38.97 -12.69 -2.90
C SER A 5 -40.40 -13.10 -2.58
N ALA A 6 -41.24 -12.18 -2.07
CA ALA A 6 -42.66 -12.43 -1.82
C ALA A 6 -43.45 -12.61 -3.13
N CYS A 7 -43.16 -11.82 -4.16
CA CYS A 7 -43.77 -11.97 -5.49
C CYS A 7 -43.36 -13.27 -6.18
N LEU A 8 -42.07 -13.65 -6.09
CA LEU A 8 -41.59 -14.95 -6.60
C LEU A 8 -42.26 -16.11 -5.86
N PHE A 9 -42.36 -16.06 -4.53
CA PHE A 9 -43.00 -17.12 -3.75
C PHE A 9 -44.50 -17.27 -4.07
N GLY A 10 -45.23 -16.15 -4.20
CA GLY A 10 -46.63 -16.17 -4.61
C GLY A 10 -46.84 -16.70 -6.04
N LEU A 11 -45.94 -16.37 -6.97
CA LEU A 11 -45.99 -16.83 -8.36
C LEU A 11 -45.56 -18.29 -8.52
N THR A 12 -44.61 -18.78 -7.73
CA THR A 12 -44.12 -20.16 -7.82
C THR A 12 -44.99 -21.13 -7.03
N PHE A 13 -45.45 -20.78 -5.83
CA PHE A 13 -46.20 -21.71 -4.95
C PHE A 13 -47.72 -21.48 -4.95
N GLY A 14 -48.21 -20.37 -5.50
CA GLY A 14 -49.64 -20.05 -5.56
C GLY A 14 -50.35 -20.52 -6.84
N THR A 15 -49.62 -21.05 -7.82
CA THR A 15 -50.20 -21.52 -9.09
C THR A 15 -50.64 -22.98 -8.98
N THR A 16 -51.78 -23.32 -9.57
CA THR A 16 -52.30 -24.70 -9.61
C THR A 16 -51.33 -25.67 -10.24
N TRP A 17 -50.53 -25.20 -11.20
CA TRP A 17 -49.48 -25.97 -11.86
C TRP A 17 -48.43 -26.52 -10.88
N PHE A 18 -48.01 -25.76 -9.87
CA PHE A 18 -47.02 -26.23 -8.89
C PHE A 18 -47.58 -27.29 -7.92
N ARG A 19 -48.91 -27.31 -7.72
CA ARG A 19 -49.59 -28.31 -6.87
C ARG A 19 -49.64 -29.70 -7.51
N GLU A 20 -49.56 -29.77 -8.84
CA GLU A 20 -49.70 -31.01 -9.61
C GLU A 20 -48.34 -31.60 -10.06
N VAL A 21 -47.22 -30.90 -9.83
CA VAL A 21 -45.88 -31.42 -10.14
C VAL A 21 -45.46 -32.42 -9.06
N GLU A 22 -45.26 -33.68 -9.45
CA GLU A 22 -44.60 -34.69 -8.60
C GLU A 22 -43.13 -34.33 -8.42
N PHE A 23 -42.78 -33.88 -7.22
CA PHE A 23 -41.40 -33.71 -6.82
C PHE A 23 -40.84 -35.07 -6.34
N PRO A 24 -39.51 -35.29 -6.37
CA PRO A 24 -38.88 -36.54 -5.93
C PRO A 24 -39.11 -36.92 -4.45
N PHE A 25 -39.90 -36.13 -3.71
CA PHE A 25 -40.30 -36.34 -2.32
C PHE A 25 -41.81 -36.60 -2.16
N GLY A 26 -42.58 -36.75 -3.25
CA GLY A 26 -44.02 -37.03 -3.26
C GLY A 26 -44.90 -35.82 -3.66
N THR A 27 -46.22 -36.03 -3.68
CA THR A 27 -47.23 -34.98 -3.92
C THR A 27 -47.43 -34.11 -2.66
N PHE A 28 -47.58 -32.79 -2.83
CA PHE A 28 -47.87 -31.89 -1.72
C PHE A 28 -49.25 -32.19 -1.08
N SER A 29 -49.33 -32.18 0.25
CA SER A 29 -50.58 -32.44 0.99
C SER A 29 -51.67 -31.43 0.62
N THR A 30 -52.89 -31.91 0.39
CA THR A 30 -54.07 -31.07 0.13
C THR A 30 -54.74 -30.58 1.42
N ASP A 31 -54.36 -31.13 2.58
CA ASP A 31 -54.97 -30.79 3.85
C ASP A 31 -54.41 -29.49 4.41
N MET A 32 -55.30 -28.52 4.61
CA MET A 32 -54.96 -27.15 5.01
C MET A 32 -54.19 -27.06 6.34
N GLY A 33 -54.29 -28.07 7.20
CA GLY A 33 -53.54 -28.17 8.46
C GLY A 33 -52.03 -28.39 8.26
N ASP A 34 -51.64 -29.18 7.25
CA ASP A 34 -50.23 -29.54 6.99
C ASP A 34 -49.44 -28.37 6.38
N TRP A 35 -50.15 -27.40 5.78
CA TRP A 35 -49.55 -26.19 5.22
C TRP A 35 -48.96 -25.28 6.31
N GLY A 36 -49.47 -25.33 7.55
CA GLY A 36 -48.94 -24.56 8.68
C GLY A 36 -47.56 -25.04 9.11
N ASP A 37 -47.39 -26.36 9.23
CA ASP A 37 -46.11 -26.98 9.60
C ASP A 37 -45.07 -26.86 8.48
N PHE A 38 -45.50 -27.01 7.21
CA PHE A 38 -44.65 -26.76 6.05
C PHE A 38 -44.20 -25.30 5.95
N ALA A 39 -45.12 -24.35 6.12
CA ALA A 39 -44.78 -22.92 6.12
C ALA A 39 -43.79 -22.59 7.23
N THR A 40 -43.99 -23.14 8.44
CA THR A 40 -43.07 -22.95 9.57
C THR A 40 -41.67 -23.52 9.28
N CYS A 41 -41.60 -24.72 8.69
CA CYS A 41 -40.34 -25.33 8.26
C CYS A 41 -39.62 -24.47 7.20
N MET A 42 -40.33 -24.01 6.18
CA MET A 42 -39.78 -23.15 5.13
C MET A 42 -39.33 -21.79 5.68
N THR A 43 -40.11 -21.18 6.60
CA THR A 43 -39.71 -19.96 7.31
C THR A 43 -38.43 -20.17 8.10
N GLY A 44 -38.25 -21.33 8.74
CA GLY A 44 -36.99 -21.69 9.42
C GLY A 44 -35.79 -21.72 8.49
N VAL A 45 -35.92 -22.33 7.30
CA VAL A 45 -34.86 -22.37 6.28
C VAL A 45 -34.53 -20.96 5.78
N PHE A 46 -35.54 -20.15 5.44
CA PHE A 46 -35.31 -18.78 4.97
C PHE A 46 -34.74 -17.87 6.07
N ALA A 47 -35.14 -18.03 7.33
CA ALA A 47 -34.56 -17.33 8.46
C ALA A 47 -33.07 -17.67 8.61
N PHE A 48 -32.71 -18.95 8.51
CA PHE A 48 -31.31 -19.39 8.56
C PHE A 48 -30.47 -18.82 7.41
N ILE A 49 -30.97 -18.89 6.16
CA ILE A 49 -30.31 -18.26 5.00
C ILE A 49 -30.16 -16.75 5.21
N SER A 50 -31.19 -16.09 5.75
CA SER A 50 -31.16 -14.65 6.04
C SER A 50 -30.07 -14.30 7.06
N VAL A 51 -29.90 -15.12 8.10
CA VAL A 51 -28.82 -14.95 9.08
C VAL A 51 -27.44 -15.12 8.43
N LEU A 52 -27.26 -16.10 7.55
CA LEU A 52 -26.00 -16.29 6.82
C LEU A 52 -25.66 -15.08 5.94
N LEU A 53 -26.63 -14.58 5.17
CA LEU A 53 -26.45 -13.38 4.34
C LEU A 53 -26.18 -12.13 5.19
N ALA A 54 -26.89 -11.97 6.31
CA ALA A 54 -26.65 -10.86 7.23
C ALA A 54 -25.24 -10.91 7.84
N PHE A 55 -24.74 -12.11 8.15
CA PHE A 55 -23.39 -12.30 8.66
C PHE A 55 -22.32 -11.99 7.61
N GLU A 56 -22.52 -12.40 6.35
CA GLU A 56 -21.65 -12.02 5.24
C GLU A 56 -21.64 -10.50 5.00
N ALA A 57 -22.83 -9.88 5.02
CA ALA A 57 -22.96 -8.43 4.90
C ALA A 57 -22.25 -7.71 6.05
N PHE A 58 -22.38 -8.21 7.29
CA PHE A 58 -21.69 -7.66 8.46
C PHE A 58 -20.16 -7.74 8.31
N LYS A 59 -19.61 -8.87 7.86
CA LYS A 59 -18.18 -8.99 7.53
C LYS A 59 -17.75 -7.97 6.49
N GLY A 60 -18.55 -7.80 5.43
CA GLY A 60 -18.31 -6.80 4.39
C GLY A 60 -18.29 -5.37 4.95
N GLN A 61 -19.20 -5.04 5.86
CA GLN A 61 -19.24 -3.73 6.53
C GLN A 61 -18.00 -3.48 7.40
N VAL A 62 -17.57 -4.48 8.19
CA VAL A 62 -16.35 -4.36 9.01
C VAL A 62 -15.12 -4.12 8.14
N LEU A 63 -14.99 -4.85 7.03
CA LEU A 63 -13.89 -4.66 6.08
C LEU A 63 -13.94 -3.27 5.44
N ALA A 64 -15.11 -2.81 5.01
CA ALA A 64 -15.30 -1.48 4.44
C ALA A 64 -14.96 -0.37 5.44
N LEU A 65 -15.32 -0.53 6.72
CA LEU A 65 -14.95 0.41 7.79
C LEU A 65 -13.44 0.48 8.00
N LYS A 66 -12.75 -0.68 8.06
CA LYS A 66 -11.29 -0.73 8.15
C LYS A 66 -10.62 -0.04 6.96
N ARG A 67 -11.15 -0.25 5.75
CA ARG A 67 -10.68 0.43 4.54
C ARG A 67 -10.90 1.93 4.59
N ASN A 68 -12.07 2.40 5.00
CA ASN A 68 -12.34 3.84 5.14
C ASN A 68 -11.42 4.48 6.20
N SER A 69 -11.15 3.76 7.29
CA SER A 69 -10.18 4.19 8.30
C SER A 69 -8.77 4.30 7.72
N PHE A 70 -8.35 3.34 6.89
CA PHE A 70 -7.09 3.42 6.15
C PHE A 70 -7.07 4.63 5.21
N ASP A 71 -8.11 4.84 4.40
CA ASP A 71 -8.16 5.96 3.43
C ASP A 71 -8.04 7.33 4.11
N THR A 72 -8.64 7.45 5.30
CA THR A 72 -8.54 8.65 6.14
C THR A 72 -7.13 8.81 6.69
N LEU A 73 -6.54 7.74 7.24
CA LEU A 73 -5.16 7.76 7.74
C LEU A 73 -4.18 8.10 6.61
N PHE A 74 -4.31 7.48 5.45
CA PHE A 74 -3.46 7.72 4.29
C PHE A 74 -3.54 9.19 3.86
N SER A 75 -4.75 9.77 3.78
CA SER A 75 -4.92 11.19 3.45
C SER A 75 -4.23 12.13 4.46
N GLN A 76 -4.26 11.78 5.76
CA GLN A 76 -3.56 12.52 6.81
C GLN A 76 -2.04 12.38 6.69
N LEU A 77 -1.54 11.17 6.41
CA LEU A 77 -0.11 10.91 6.17
C LEU A 77 0.39 11.70 4.96
N PHE A 78 -0.34 11.63 3.85
CA PHE A 78 -0.04 12.33 2.60
C PHE A 78 0.00 13.86 2.78
N ALA A 79 -0.92 14.42 3.58
CA ALA A 79 -0.88 15.84 3.92
C ALA A 79 0.32 16.18 4.83
N HIS A 80 0.73 15.27 5.70
CA HIS A 80 1.90 15.46 6.55
C HIS A 80 3.22 15.33 5.77
N HIS A 81 3.29 14.45 4.76
CA HIS A 81 4.40 14.35 3.80
C HIS A 81 4.68 15.72 3.20
N ILE A 82 3.66 16.38 2.64
CA ILE A 82 3.80 17.72 2.04
C ILE A 82 4.38 18.71 3.05
N LYS A 83 3.85 18.75 4.27
CA LYS A 83 4.36 19.65 5.32
C LYS A 83 5.80 19.37 5.72
N LEU A 84 6.24 18.11 5.68
CA LEU A 84 7.64 17.75 5.94
C LEU A 84 8.54 18.18 4.79
N TYR A 85 8.08 18.01 3.55
CA TYR A 85 8.78 18.50 2.37
C TYR A 85 8.95 20.02 2.42
N GLU A 86 7.89 20.78 2.74
CA GLU A 86 7.95 22.24 2.93
C GLU A 86 8.99 22.63 4.00
N LYS A 87 9.00 21.96 5.15
CA LYS A 87 10.00 22.21 6.21
C LYS A 87 11.44 21.98 5.75
N ILE A 88 11.67 21.04 4.83
CA ILE A 88 12.99 20.80 4.27
C ILE A 88 13.38 21.92 3.31
N GLN A 89 12.44 22.38 2.48
CA GLN A 89 12.66 23.48 1.54
C GLN A 89 12.88 24.80 2.27
N ASP A 90 12.04 25.14 3.25
CA ASP A 90 12.13 26.37 4.06
C ASP A 90 13.40 26.45 4.90
N ALA A 91 13.95 25.29 5.27
CA ALA A 91 15.20 25.26 5.99
C ALA A 91 16.36 25.70 5.07
N HIS A 92 16.26 25.65 3.74
CA HIS A 92 17.34 26.01 2.84
C HIS A 92 17.54 27.53 2.76
N VAL A 93 18.80 28.01 2.91
CA VAL A 93 19.13 29.44 3.15
C VAL A 93 19.63 30.14 1.87
N SER A 94 19.93 29.42 0.80
CA SER A 94 20.24 30.02 -0.51
C SER A 94 19.02 29.89 -1.42
N GLU A 95 18.51 31.02 -1.90
CA GLU A 95 17.27 31.16 -2.69
C GLU A 95 17.27 30.41 -4.04
N GLU A 96 18.37 29.78 -4.46
CA GLU A 96 18.56 29.35 -5.85
C GLU A 96 18.58 27.83 -6.10
N GLU A 97 18.66 26.97 -5.08
CA GLU A 97 18.86 25.53 -5.34
C GLU A 97 18.10 24.62 -4.38
N ASN A 98 17.36 23.64 -4.94
CA ASN A 98 16.64 22.62 -4.18
C ASN A 98 17.66 21.67 -3.51
N ILE A 99 17.46 21.36 -2.23
CA ILE A 99 18.38 20.49 -1.47
C ILE A 99 18.62 19.13 -2.15
N PHE A 100 17.59 18.55 -2.77
CA PHE A 100 17.68 17.29 -3.49
C PHE A 100 18.48 17.43 -4.80
N LEU A 101 18.34 18.57 -5.50
CA LEU A 101 19.10 18.87 -6.72
C LEU A 101 20.59 19.03 -6.41
N TYR A 102 20.92 19.76 -5.35
CA TYR A 102 22.29 19.91 -4.87
C TYR A 102 22.96 18.54 -4.69
N TYR A 103 22.28 17.63 -4.01
CA TYR A 103 22.80 16.28 -3.77
C TYR A 103 22.92 15.42 -5.03
N CYS A 104 22.00 15.57 -5.98
CA CYS A 104 22.11 14.85 -7.25
C CYS A 104 23.36 15.25 -8.03
N ARG A 105 23.78 16.52 -7.97
CA ARG A 105 25.01 16.99 -8.65
C ARG A 105 26.30 16.42 -8.05
N GLU A 106 26.28 16.06 -6.77
CA GLU A 106 27.44 15.47 -6.10
C GLU A 106 27.62 13.97 -6.41
N ILE A 107 26.68 13.34 -7.12
CA ILE A 107 26.85 11.97 -7.63
C ILE A 107 27.89 11.99 -8.75
N LYS A 108 29.14 11.63 -8.40
CA LYS A 108 30.29 11.59 -9.32
C LYS A 108 30.57 10.18 -9.79
N GLU A 109 31.20 10.07 -10.97
CA GLU A 109 31.70 8.78 -11.51
C GLU A 109 32.70 8.09 -10.57
N SER A 110 33.31 8.81 -9.63
CA SER A 110 34.20 8.23 -8.61
C SER A 110 33.48 7.30 -7.62
N ILE A 111 32.15 7.27 -7.61
CA ILE A 111 31.32 6.37 -6.80
C ILE A 111 31.18 5.04 -7.54
N ILE A 112 32.28 4.29 -7.69
CA ILE A 112 32.26 2.96 -8.32
C ILE A 112 32.13 1.86 -7.26
N ASP A 113 32.43 2.15 -6.00
CA ASP A 113 32.45 1.16 -4.92
C ASP A 113 31.59 1.54 -3.70
N LYS A 114 31.43 0.57 -2.79
CA LYS A 114 30.66 0.72 -1.54
C LYS A 114 31.24 1.81 -0.65
N ASN A 115 32.56 1.99 -0.64
CA ASN A 115 33.19 3.03 0.18
C ASN A 115 32.85 4.43 -0.33
N GLY A 116 32.82 4.62 -1.65
CA GLY A 116 32.35 5.85 -2.30
C GLY A 116 30.89 6.15 -1.99
N LEU A 117 30.02 5.12 -1.96
CA LEU A 117 28.61 5.27 -1.59
C LEU A 117 28.46 5.76 -0.14
N ASN A 118 29.18 5.13 0.80
CA ASN A 118 29.20 5.56 2.20
C ASN A 118 29.81 6.95 2.37
N ALA A 119 30.86 7.26 1.62
CA ALA A 119 31.49 8.58 1.65
C ALA A 119 30.55 9.66 1.11
N LEU A 120 29.80 9.40 0.03
CA LEU A 120 28.78 10.31 -0.49
C LEU A 120 27.65 10.50 0.52
N TRP A 121 27.14 9.41 1.11
CA TRP A 121 26.14 9.55 2.16
C TRP A 121 26.70 10.29 3.37
N ARG A 122 27.93 10.02 3.79
CA ARG A 122 28.54 10.75 4.89
C ARG A 122 28.80 12.21 4.54
N SER A 123 29.19 12.57 3.33
CA SER A 123 29.30 13.98 2.94
C SER A 123 27.94 14.66 2.96
N TYR A 124 26.91 13.98 2.47
CA TYR A 124 25.51 14.39 2.56
C TYR A 124 25.07 14.67 4.02
N VAL A 125 25.59 13.87 4.97
CA VAL A 125 25.32 13.95 6.41
C VAL A 125 26.20 14.97 7.14
N ASP A 126 27.49 15.06 6.80
CA ASP A 126 28.54 15.76 7.56
C ASP A 126 28.87 17.17 7.03
N GLU A 127 28.79 17.46 5.72
CA GLU A 127 29.01 18.83 5.24
C GLU A 127 27.96 19.80 5.77
N TYR A 128 26.76 19.31 6.06
CA TYR A 128 25.68 20.08 6.68
C TYR A 128 25.76 20.11 8.23
N SER A 129 26.46 19.16 8.86
CA SER A 129 26.59 19.08 10.32
C SER A 129 27.55 20.14 10.89
N LYS A 130 28.41 20.73 10.05
CA LYS A 130 29.36 21.80 10.43
C LYS A 130 28.73 23.19 10.58
N GLY A 131 27.43 23.35 10.32
CA GLY A 131 26.72 24.63 10.54
C GLY A 131 25.20 24.59 10.60
N ASN A 132 24.53 23.45 10.35
CA ASN A 132 23.07 23.39 10.27
C ASN A 132 22.48 21.99 10.58
N LYS A 133 22.80 21.45 11.76
CA LYS A 133 22.36 20.14 12.26
C LYS A 133 20.84 19.89 12.15
N VAL A 134 20.02 20.93 12.32
CA VAL A 134 18.55 20.87 12.26
C VAL A 134 18.04 20.43 10.87
N LYS A 135 18.69 20.86 9.78
CA LYS A 135 18.20 20.54 8.42
C LYS A 135 18.41 19.08 8.06
N TYR A 136 19.54 18.54 8.47
CA TYR A 136 19.87 17.13 8.27
C TYR A 136 18.93 16.20 9.05
N GLU A 137 18.62 16.55 10.31
CA GLU A 137 17.64 15.80 11.10
C GLU A 137 16.25 15.84 10.43
N ASN A 138 15.84 16.97 9.86
CA ASN A 138 14.58 17.08 9.11
C ASN A 138 14.56 16.17 7.86
N LEU A 139 15.66 16.09 7.13
CA LEU A 139 15.79 15.26 5.94
C LEU A 139 15.77 13.76 6.24
N LYS A 140 16.45 13.34 7.30
CA LYS A 140 16.33 11.98 7.84
C LYS A 140 14.90 11.65 8.28
N ASN A 141 14.28 12.58 8.99
CA ASN A 141 12.90 12.42 9.45
C ASN A 141 11.93 12.30 8.28
N TYR A 142 12.18 13.02 7.19
CA TYR A 142 11.41 12.93 5.95
C TYR A 142 11.52 11.56 5.28
N PHE A 143 12.73 11.04 5.06
CA PHE A 143 12.89 9.70 4.48
C PHE A 143 12.38 8.59 5.39
N LYS A 144 12.53 8.76 6.71
CA LYS A 144 11.92 7.87 7.70
C LYS A 144 10.38 7.92 7.62
N PHE A 145 9.81 9.09 7.36
CA PHE A 145 8.37 9.24 7.18
C PHE A 145 7.88 8.49 5.95
N ILE A 146 8.50 8.69 4.78
CA ILE A 146 8.20 7.95 3.54
C ILE A 146 8.30 6.44 3.75
N TYR A 147 9.35 5.99 4.46
CA TYR A 147 9.48 4.58 4.82
C TYR A 147 8.24 4.07 5.56
N HIS A 148 7.80 4.79 6.59
CA HIS A 148 6.63 4.40 7.39
C HIS A 148 5.32 4.47 6.62
N GLU A 149 5.15 5.40 5.69
CA GLU A 149 3.95 5.43 4.83
C GLU A 149 3.83 4.16 3.99
N VAL A 150 4.92 3.76 3.33
CA VAL A 150 4.97 2.53 2.55
C VAL A 150 4.79 1.29 3.44
N ASP A 151 5.41 1.29 4.62
CA ASP A 151 5.32 0.20 5.60
C ASP A 151 3.88 0.01 6.11
N ILE A 152 3.16 1.10 6.38
CA ILE A 152 1.74 1.07 6.75
C ILE A 152 0.92 0.44 5.62
N ILE A 153 1.12 0.86 4.36
CA ILE A 153 0.40 0.26 3.23
C ILE A 153 0.67 -1.25 3.17
N ARG A 154 1.92 -1.68 3.38
CA ARG A 154 2.31 -3.10 3.39
C ARG A 154 1.58 -3.90 4.48
N GLU A 155 1.50 -3.38 5.71
CA GLU A 155 0.79 -4.07 6.79
C GLU A 155 -0.72 -4.18 6.50
N TYR A 156 -1.35 -3.14 5.96
CA TYR A 156 -2.77 -3.19 5.56
C TYR A 156 -3.04 -4.14 4.37
N GLU A 157 -2.09 -4.30 3.44
CA GLU A 157 -2.17 -5.35 2.40
C GLU A 157 -2.08 -6.75 3.03
N LYS A 158 -1.15 -6.95 3.96
CA LYS A 158 -0.94 -8.23 4.65
C LYS A 158 -2.14 -8.65 5.49
N GLU A 159 -2.83 -7.69 6.11
CA GLU A 159 -4.08 -7.93 6.84
C GLU A 159 -5.30 -8.21 5.94
N GLY A 160 -5.12 -8.15 4.61
CA GLY A 160 -6.20 -8.36 3.64
C GLY A 160 -7.21 -7.21 3.57
N ILE A 161 -6.90 -6.05 4.20
CA ILE A 161 -7.72 -4.84 4.13
C ILE A 161 -7.56 -4.18 2.76
N LEU A 162 -6.32 -4.14 2.26
CA LEU A 162 -5.99 -3.67 0.92
C LEU A 162 -5.75 -4.85 -0.01
N THR A 163 -6.33 -4.78 -1.20
CA THR A 163 -5.92 -5.67 -2.29
C THR A 163 -4.56 -5.22 -2.83
N ARG A 164 -3.79 -6.14 -3.40
CA ARG A 164 -2.49 -5.84 -4.03
C ARG A 164 -2.56 -4.68 -5.03
N GLY A 165 -3.63 -4.61 -5.82
CA GLY A 165 -3.83 -3.54 -6.79
C GLY A 165 -4.06 -2.17 -6.13
N MET A 166 -4.74 -2.13 -4.98
CA MET A 166 -4.92 -0.90 -4.21
C MET A 166 -3.62 -0.47 -3.54
N ALA A 167 -2.91 -1.41 -2.89
CA ALA A 167 -1.61 -1.16 -2.28
C ALA A 167 -0.62 -0.55 -3.29
N LYS A 168 -0.53 -1.11 -4.50
CA LYS A 168 0.27 -0.55 -5.60
C LYS A 168 -0.12 0.88 -5.95
N LYS A 169 -1.42 1.18 -6.04
CA LYS A 169 -1.88 2.55 -6.32
C LYS A 169 -1.45 3.54 -5.24
N TYR A 170 -1.61 3.21 -3.96
CA TYR A 170 -1.17 4.11 -2.88
C TYR A 170 0.34 4.33 -2.88
N VAL A 171 1.14 3.28 -3.13
CA VAL A 171 2.60 3.39 -3.26
C VAL A 171 2.98 4.29 -4.44
N GLN A 172 2.27 4.18 -5.57
CA GLN A 172 2.47 5.07 -6.73
C GLN A 172 2.03 6.50 -6.48
N LEU A 173 1.04 6.74 -5.62
CA LEU A 173 0.67 8.11 -5.21
C LEU A 173 1.78 8.77 -4.39
N ILE A 174 2.42 8.03 -3.48
CA ILE A 174 3.60 8.51 -2.75
C ILE A 174 4.72 8.85 -3.74
N GLN A 175 5.05 7.94 -4.66
CA GLN A 175 6.04 8.19 -5.70
C GLN A 175 5.70 9.45 -6.51
N ALA A 176 4.47 9.60 -6.99
CA ALA A 176 4.04 10.71 -7.83
C ALA A 176 4.11 12.08 -7.12
N GLN A 177 4.10 12.09 -5.78
CA GLN A 177 4.32 13.29 -4.99
C GLN A 177 5.79 13.72 -4.94
N MET A 178 6.70 12.77 -5.13
CA MET A 178 8.14 13.00 -5.08
C MET A 178 8.66 13.36 -6.46
N ASN A 179 9.46 14.41 -6.58
CA ASN A 179 10.16 14.68 -7.82
C ASN A 179 11.33 13.70 -8.05
N ASN A 180 11.87 13.64 -9.27
CA ASN A 180 12.94 12.68 -9.60
C ASN A 180 14.22 12.88 -8.76
N TYR A 181 14.56 14.12 -8.34
CA TYR A 181 15.70 14.36 -7.46
C TYR A 181 15.46 13.76 -6.06
N GLU A 182 14.23 13.89 -5.55
CA GLU A 182 13.82 13.27 -4.28
C GLU A 182 13.85 11.75 -4.35
N LEU A 183 13.31 11.17 -5.43
CA LEU A 183 13.31 9.73 -5.65
C LEU A 183 14.75 9.20 -5.70
N LEU A 184 15.67 9.90 -6.38
CA LEU A 184 17.06 9.50 -6.46
C LEU A 184 17.76 9.56 -5.09
N CYS A 185 17.52 10.63 -4.33
CA CYS A 185 18.05 10.75 -2.98
C CYS A 185 17.48 9.68 -2.03
N TYR A 186 16.20 9.33 -2.19
CA TYR A 186 15.58 8.25 -1.43
C TYR A 186 16.16 6.90 -1.80
N LEU A 187 16.42 6.64 -3.10
CA LEU A 187 17.14 5.45 -3.56
C LEU A 187 18.52 5.35 -2.91
N LEU A 188 19.30 6.44 -2.91
CA LEU A 188 20.59 6.50 -2.22
C LEU A 188 20.47 6.18 -0.72
N ASN A 189 19.51 6.78 -0.03
CA ASN A 189 19.24 6.51 1.38
C ASN A 189 18.90 5.04 1.63
N GLN A 190 18.05 4.45 0.78
CA GLN A 190 17.74 3.03 0.87
C GLN A 190 19.03 2.22 0.72
N LEU A 191 19.77 2.41 -0.38
CA LEU A 191 21.00 1.68 -0.67
C LEU A 191 22.01 1.77 0.48
N GLU A 192 22.19 2.96 1.05
CA GLU A 192 23.04 3.13 2.23
C GLU A 192 22.55 2.32 3.43
N TYR A 193 21.26 2.40 3.76
CA TYR A 193 20.71 1.66 4.88
C TYR A 193 20.85 0.14 4.70
N TYR A 194 20.66 -0.37 3.48
CA TYR A 194 20.87 -1.79 3.18
C TYR A 194 22.33 -2.25 3.37
N TYR A 195 23.30 -1.38 3.03
CA TYR A 195 24.72 -1.72 3.10
C TYR A 195 25.36 -1.47 4.46
N PHE A 196 24.96 -0.39 5.12
CA PHE A 196 25.64 0.16 6.30
C PHE A 196 24.73 0.24 7.54
N GLY A 197 23.45 -0.11 7.41
CA GLY A 197 22.52 -0.27 8.52
C GLY A 197 23.03 -1.27 9.57
N LYS A 198 22.54 -1.14 10.81
CA LYS A 198 23.01 -1.96 11.93
C LYS A 198 22.90 -3.45 11.59
N LYS A 199 24.01 -4.17 11.75
CA LYS A 199 24.14 -5.59 11.41
C LYS A 199 23.44 -6.47 12.45
N GLY A 200 22.18 -6.78 12.20
CA GLY A 200 21.44 -7.90 12.80
C GLY A 200 20.75 -8.71 11.72
N LYS A 201 20.65 -10.04 11.87
CA LYS A 201 19.96 -10.91 10.89
C LYS A 201 18.49 -10.49 10.66
N VAL A 202 17.81 -10.04 11.72
CA VAL A 202 16.40 -9.62 11.68
C VAL A 202 16.22 -8.32 10.90
N ASP A 203 17.14 -7.36 11.07
CA ASP A 203 17.08 -6.07 10.37
C ASP A 203 17.32 -6.23 8.86
N GLN A 204 18.21 -7.16 8.48
CA GLN A 204 18.50 -7.44 7.07
C GLN A 204 17.33 -8.11 6.34
N GLU A 205 16.65 -9.08 6.97
CA GLU A 205 15.47 -9.73 6.37
C GLU A 205 14.31 -8.74 6.21
N HIS A 206 14.11 -7.85 7.19
CA HIS A 206 13.10 -6.80 7.11
C HIS A 206 13.36 -5.86 5.92
N GLN A 207 14.62 -5.44 5.76
CA GLN A 207 15.01 -4.55 4.67
C GLN A 207 14.87 -5.21 3.29
N GLU A 208 15.25 -6.49 3.16
CA GLU A 208 15.05 -7.24 1.91
C GLU A 208 13.57 -7.36 1.53
N LYS A 209 12.69 -7.59 2.52
CA LYS A 209 11.24 -7.61 2.30
C LYS A 209 10.74 -6.25 1.83
N TYR A 210 11.22 -5.18 2.45
CA TYR A 210 10.87 -3.81 2.07
C TYR A 210 11.31 -3.51 0.63
N TYR A 211 12.53 -3.89 0.23
CA TYR A 211 13.02 -3.70 -1.14
C TYR A 211 12.21 -4.44 -2.19
N LYS A 212 11.91 -5.71 -1.92
CA LYS A 212 11.03 -6.51 -2.79
C LYS A 212 9.66 -5.86 -2.90
N TYR A 213 9.17 -5.26 -1.81
CA TYR A 213 7.90 -4.54 -1.82
C TYR A 213 7.94 -3.28 -2.68
N LEU A 214 9.01 -2.46 -2.58
CA LEU A 214 9.21 -1.28 -3.44
C LEU A 214 9.26 -1.67 -4.92
N LYS A 215 10.10 -2.65 -5.26
CA LYS A 215 10.25 -3.17 -6.62
C LYS A 215 8.94 -3.71 -7.19
N ARG A 216 8.22 -4.53 -6.43
CA ARG A 216 6.93 -5.13 -6.83
C ARG A 216 5.84 -4.09 -7.11
N ASN A 217 5.94 -2.93 -6.47
CA ASN A 217 4.98 -1.83 -6.61
C ASN A 217 5.47 -0.73 -7.58
N ASP A 218 6.60 -0.95 -8.26
CA ASP A 218 7.23 -0.02 -9.20
C ASP A 218 7.53 1.35 -8.59
N PHE A 219 7.93 1.42 -7.30
CA PHE A 219 8.08 2.68 -6.58
C PHE A 219 9.08 3.67 -7.21
N PHE A 220 10.09 3.18 -7.91
CA PHE A 220 11.11 4.01 -8.56
C PHE A 220 10.93 4.07 -10.08
N LYS A 221 9.73 3.78 -10.59
CA LYS A 221 9.45 3.72 -12.03
C LYS A 221 9.84 5.00 -12.76
N ASP A 222 9.54 6.17 -12.19
CA ASP A 222 9.82 7.44 -12.88
C ASP A 222 11.33 7.70 -13.03
N LEU A 223 12.17 7.13 -12.15
CA LEU A 223 13.62 7.15 -12.34
C LEU A 223 14.06 6.23 -13.48
N ASN A 224 13.52 5.02 -13.53
CA ASN A 224 13.83 4.04 -14.59
C ASN A 224 13.40 4.55 -15.98
N ASP A 225 12.26 5.23 -16.04
CA ASP A 225 11.70 5.77 -17.30
C ASP A 225 12.33 7.12 -17.68
N SER A 226 13.04 7.79 -16.75
CA SER A 226 13.64 9.11 -17.00
C SER A 226 15.02 9.02 -17.63
N ARG A 227 15.11 9.44 -18.91
CA ARG A 227 16.38 9.58 -19.64
C ARG A 227 17.42 10.46 -18.94
N SER A 228 16.99 11.42 -18.13
CA SER A 228 17.89 12.37 -17.46
C SER A 228 18.59 11.80 -16.23
N PHE A 229 18.09 10.68 -15.68
CA PHE A 229 18.60 10.10 -14.42
C PHE A 229 19.22 8.70 -14.60
N VAL A 230 19.20 8.15 -15.82
CA VAL A 230 19.74 6.82 -16.13
C VAL A 230 21.19 6.69 -15.66
N ARG A 231 22.01 7.72 -15.87
CA ARG A 231 23.43 7.71 -15.52
C ARG A 231 23.63 7.60 -14.01
N GLU A 232 22.95 8.42 -13.24
CA GLU A 232 23.07 8.48 -11.78
C GLU A 232 22.55 7.19 -11.15
N VAL A 233 21.43 6.67 -11.66
CA VAL A 233 20.87 5.36 -11.25
C VAL A 233 21.89 4.25 -11.51
N GLU A 234 22.49 4.20 -12.71
CA GLU A 234 23.51 3.20 -13.02
C GLU A 234 24.74 3.28 -12.10
N ILE A 235 25.22 4.49 -11.79
CA ILE A 235 26.36 4.71 -10.88
C ILE A 235 26.02 4.14 -9.50
N LEU A 236 24.84 4.49 -8.95
CA LEU A 236 24.39 4.01 -7.64
C LEU A 236 24.25 2.48 -7.61
N LEU A 237 23.70 1.89 -8.67
CA LEU A 237 23.55 0.44 -8.77
C LEU A 237 24.87 -0.32 -8.92
N LYS A 238 25.80 0.23 -9.69
CA LYS A 238 27.16 -0.31 -9.84
C LYS A 238 27.90 -0.27 -8.50
N ALA A 239 27.85 0.87 -7.81
CA ALA A 239 28.45 1.02 -6.47
C ALA A 239 27.83 0.07 -5.44
N ALA A 240 26.53 -0.17 -5.58
CA ALA A 240 25.80 -1.10 -4.76
C ALA A 240 26.09 -2.57 -5.11
N ASP A 241 26.60 -2.95 -6.28
CA ASP A 241 26.81 -4.36 -6.66
C ASP A 241 25.55 -5.24 -6.44
N LEU A 242 24.36 -4.65 -6.64
CA LEU A 242 23.09 -5.30 -6.27
C LEU A 242 22.46 -6.13 -7.38
N GLY A 243 22.83 -5.94 -8.66
CA GLY A 243 22.14 -6.58 -9.79
C GLY A 243 20.61 -6.53 -9.60
N ASP A 244 19.95 -7.69 -9.59
CA ASP A 244 18.49 -7.81 -9.45
C ASP A 244 17.93 -7.49 -8.04
N LYS A 245 18.79 -7.38 -7.01
CA LYS A 245 18.39 -7.15 -5.61
C LYS A 245 18.15 -5.68 -5.29
N ALA A 246 18.42 -4.78 -6.22
CA ALA A 246 18.09 -3.38 -6.08
C ALA A 246 16.56 -3.19 -5.98
N PRO A 247 16.08 -2.16 -5.27
CA PRO A 247 14.64 -1.87 -5.16
C PRO A 247 14.04 -1.30 -6.46
N LEU A 248 14.78 -1.34 -7.58
CA LEU A 248 14.38 -0.94 -8.93
C LEU A 248 13.84 -2.10 -9.76
#